data_AF-A0A843I6X7-F1
#
_entry.id   AF-A0A843I6X7-F1
#
_cell.length_a   1.000
_cell.length_b   1.000
_cell.length_c   1.000
_cell.angle_alpha   90.00
_cell.angle_beta   90.00
_cell.angle_gamma   90.00
#
_symmetry.space_group_name_H-M   'P 1'
#
loop_
_entity.id
_entity.type
_entity.pdbx_description
1 polymer ?
#
loop_
_entity_poly.entity_id
_entity_poly.type
_entity_poly.pdbx_seq_one_letter_code
_entity_poly.pdbx_strand_id
1 'polypeptide(L)'
;MRYLILGLLDGIVTSVSLASGLLLRGVAIDLRDAVSIALVVATVNSLTSFLAEYSHQKASLRGLEYKLSLKSTGRIMRTLVHRRALKASARSALYNFSASLAGASAVLLPSSISTRFGFYALAAATVAAAAALARSPAEFGEWLLMIGISAGIGFVVGVLFPVAA
;
A
#
# COMPACT_ATOMS: atom_id res chain seq x y z
N MET A 1 -12.28 0.63 -4.96
CA MET A 1 -11.59 -0.67 -4.93
C MET A 1 -10.10 -0.56 -5.26
N ARG A 2 -9.70 0.15 -6.32
CA ARG A 2 -8.28 0.31 -6.71
C ARG A 2 -7.33 0.68 -5.55
N TYR A 3 -7.64 1.69 -4.74
CA TYR A 3 -6.76 2.09 -3.62
C TYR A 3 -6.71 1.09 -2.47
N LEU A 4 -7.73 0.23 -2.30
CA LEU A 4 -7.71 -0.85 -1.31
C LEU A 4 -6.73 -1.94 -1.75
N ILE A 5 -6.85 -2.38 -3.01
CA ILE A 5 -5.96 -3.41 -3.58
C ILE A 5 -4.52 -2.91 -3.57
N LEU A 6 -4.30 -1.67 -4.03
CA LEU A 6 -2.97 -1.08 -4.09
C LEU A 6 -2.36 -0.95 -2.69
N GLY A 7 -3.14 -0.45 -1.71
CA GLY A 7 -2.69 -0.38 -0.32
C GLY A 7 -2.34 -1.75 0.24
N LEU A 8 -3.21 -2.75 0.05
CA LEU A 8 -2.98 -4.12 0.56
C LEU A 8 -1.68 -4.72 0.02
N LEU A 9 -1.51 -4.71 -1.31
CA LEU A 9 -0.33 -5.29 -1.96
C LEU A 9 0.95 -4.56 -1.57
N ASP A 10 0.92 -3.23 -1.56
CA ASP A 10 2.07 -2.39 -1.22
C ASP A 10 2.45 -2.56 0.26
N GLY A 11 1.46 -2.69 1.15
CA GLY A 11 1.67 -3.01 2.56
C GLY A 11 2.34 -4.37 2.77
N ILE A 12 1.92 -5.40 2.03
CA ILE A 12 2.55 -6.74 2.05
C ILE A 12 4.00 -6.64 1.56
N VAL A 13 4.22 -6.09 0.36
CA VAL A 13 5.56 -6.06 -0.26
C VAL A 13 6.54 -5.24 0.58
N THR A 14 6.13 -4.06 1.05
CA THR A 14 7.00 -3.16 1.82
C THR A 14 7.33 -3.75 3.19
N SER A 15 6.35 -4.34 3.89
CA SER A 15 6.61 -4.97 5.19
C SER A 15 7.54 -6.18 5.08
N VAL A 16 7.40 -6.99 4.03
CA VAL A 16 8.31 -8.12 3.74
C VAL A 16 9.72 -7.63 3.48
N SER A 17 9.88 -6.56 2.69
CA SER A 17 11.19 -5.99 2.43
C SER A 17 11.85 -5.55 3.75
N LEU A 18 11.15 -4.81 4.60
CA LEU A 18 11.68 -4.34 5.88
C LEU A 18 11.96 -5.48 6.88
N ALA A 19 11.15 -6.54 6.88
CA ALA A 19 11.28 -7.66 7.82
C ALA A 19 12.23 -8.79 7.34
N SER A 20 12.54 -8.86 6.05
CA SER A 20 13.28 -9.98 5.44
C SER A 20 14.65 -10.25 6.09
N GLY A 21 15.40 -9.21 6.43
CA GLY A 21 16.68 -9.34 7.13
C GLY A 21 16.55 -9.95 8.52
N LEU A 22 15.52 -9.56 9.28
CA LEU A 22 15.22 -10.12 10.61
C LEU A 22 14.72 -11.56 10.50
N LEU A 23 13.89 -11.85 9.48
CA LEU A 23 13.37 -13.17 9.20
C LEU A 23 14.48 -14.18 8.84
N LEU A 24 15.50 -13.77 8.08
CA LEU A 24 16.63 -14.68 7.77
C LEU A 24 17.54 -14.95 8.96
N ARG A 25 17.71 -13.96 9.85
CA ARG A 25 18.56 -14.11 11.04
C ARG A 25 17.89 -14.94 12.14
N GLY A 26 16.63 -15.34 11.96
CA GLY A 26 15.88 -16.11 12.96
C GLY A 26 15.49 -15.28 14.19
N VAL A 27 15.56 -13.95 14.09
CA VAL A 27 15.22 -13.04 15.19
C VAL A 27 13.74 -12.72 15.09
N ALA A 28 12.98 -13.05 16.14
CA ALA A 28 11.58 -12.64 16.23
C ALA A 28 11.51 -11.11 16.35
N ILE A 29 10.61 -10.50 15.58
CA ILE A 29 10.38 -9.05 15.64
C ILE A 29 9.57 -8.76 16.90
N ASP A 30 9.99 -7.79 17.72
CA ASP A 30 9.17 -7.38 18.86
C ASP A 30 7.80 -6.87 18.38
N LEU A 31 6.74 -7.15 19.15
CA LEU A 31 5.38 -6.75 18.76
C LEU A 31 5.27 -5.23 18.59
N ARG A 32 5.99 -4.46 19.41
CA ARG A 32 6.03 -3.00 19.31
C ARG A 32 6.66 -2.54 18.00
N ASP A 33 7.75 -3.20 17.58
CA ASP A 33 8.43 -2.89 16.32
C ASP A 33 7.59 -3.31 15.12
N ALA A 34 6.94 -4.47 15.18
CA ALA A 34 6.01 -4.95 14.15
C ALA A 34 4.85 -3.95 13.93
N VAL A 35 4.24 -3.45 15.00
CA VAL A 35 3.16 -2.44 14.92
C VAL A 35 3.69 -1.09 14.44
N SER A 36 4.86 -0.67 14.93
CA SER A 36 5.50 0.59 14.50
C SER A 36 5.80 0.57 13.00
N ILE A 37 6.42 -0.49 12.50
CA ILE A 37 6.72 -0.68 11.08
C ILE A 37 5.43 -0.69 10.26
N ALA A 38 4.41 -1.44 10.68
CA ALA A 38 3.13 -1.49 9.97
C ALA A 38 2.48 -0.10 9.86
N LEU A 39 2.53 0.70 10.94
CA LEU A 39 1.98 2.05 10.96
C LEU A 39 2.77 3.00 10.06
N VAL A 40 4.11 2.92 10.07
CA VAL A 40 4.98 3.72 9.19
C VAL A 40 4.67 3.40 7.73
N VAL A 41 4.64 2.11 7.36
CA VAL A 41 4.32 1.66 6.00
C VAL A 41 2.94 2.18 5.56
N ALA A 42 1.91 1.97 6.39
CA ALA A 42 0.56 2.43 6.07
C ALA A 42 0.47 3.96 5.90
N THR A 43 1.20 4.71 6.73
CA THR A 43 1.23 6.18 6.67
C THR A 43 1.90 6.68 5.41
N VAL A 44 3.08 6.13 5.07
CA VAL A 44 3.84 6.52 3.87
C VAL A 44 3.05 6.18 2.61
N ASN A 45 2.46 4.99 2.53
CA ASN A 45 1.67 4.56 1.37
C ASN A 45 0.40 5.42 1.20
N SER A 46 -0.29 5.71 2.30
CA SER A 46 -1.46 6.59 2.31
C SER A 46 -1.13 8.01 1.86
N LEU A 47 -0.04 8.59 2.37
CA LEU A 47 0.40 9.94 2.00
C LEU A 47 0.81 10.01 0.53
N THR A 48 1.50 8.98 0.05
CA THR A 48 1.91 8.87 -1.37
C THR A 48 0.69 8.78 -2.27
N SER A 49 -0.28 7.93 -1.92
CA SER A 49 -1.56 7.82 -2.64
C SER A 49 -2.36 9.13 -2.59
N PHE A 50 -2.36 9.82 -1.46
CA PHE A 50 -3.02 11.12 -1.31
C PHE A 50 -2.41 12.16 -2.25
N LEU A 51 -1.08 12.30 -2.25
CA LEU A 51 -0.37 13.25 -3.09
C LEU A 51 -0.54 12.94 -4.57
N ALA A 52 -0.49 11.66 -4.95
CA ALA A 52 -0.74 11.21 -6.31
C ALA A 52 -2.14 11.63 -6.77
N GLU A 53 -3.18 11.31 -6.00
CA GLU A 53 -4.57 11.63 -6.35
C GLU A 53 -4.83 13.13 -6.36
N TYR A 54 -4.32 13.85 -5.36
CA TYR A 54 -4.46 15.29 -5.28
C TYR A 54 -3.77 16.00 -6.45
N SER A 55 -2.57 15.55 -6.84
CA SER A 55 -1.84 16.09 -7.98
C SER A 55 -2.59 15.87 -9.30
N HIS A 56 -3.16 14.67 -9.49
CA HIS A 56 -3.94 14.32 -10.67
C HIS A 56 -5.20 15.20 -10.78
N GLN A 57 -5.93 15.34 -9.68
CA GLN A 57 -7.13 16.18 -9.64
C GLN A 57 -6.79 17.66 -9.86
N LYS A 58 -5.70 18.17 -9.26
CA LYS A 58 -5.25 19.56 -9.47
C LYS A 58 -4.83 19.82 -10.92
N ALA A 59 -4.18 18.86 -11.58
CA ALA A 59 -3.81 18.97 -12.98
C ALA A 59 -5.04 18.98 -13.90
N SER A 60 -6.02 18.10 -13.64
CA SER A 60 -7.29 18.06 -14.36
C SER A 60 -8.06 19.39 -14.24
N LEU A 61 -8.07 19.99 -13.04
CA LEU A 61 -8.71 21.28 -12.80
C LEU A 61 -8.06 22.43 -13.58
N ARG A 62 -6.72 22.46 -13.64
CA ARG A 62 -6.00 23.46 -14.46
C ARG A 62 -6.34 23.33 -15.95
N GLY A 63 -6.47 22.09 -16.44
CA GLY A 63 -6.89 21.82 -17.82
C GLY A 63 -8.31 22.29 -18.13
N LEU A 64 -9.24 22.13 -17.18
CA LEU A 64 -10.62 22.62 -17.31
C LEU A 64 -10.71 24.15 -17.21
N GLU A 65 -9.96 24.78 -16.31
CA GLU A 65 -9.86 26.24 -16.20
C GLU A 65 -9.36 26.86 -17.51
N TYR A 66 -8.35 26.25 -18.13
CA TYR A 66 -7.81 26.70 -19.41
C TYR A 66 -8.85 26.60 -20.54
N LYS A 67 -9.60 25.49 -20.61
CA LYS A 67 -10.61 25.26 -21.66
C LYS A 67 -11.85 26.14 -21.52
N LEU A 68 -12.20 26.59 -20.32
CA LEU A 68 -13.47 27.28 -20.05
C LEU A 68 -13.37 28.82 -20.03
N SER A 69 -12.18 29.42 -20.11
CA SER A 69 -12.00 30.90 -20.10
C SER A 69 -12.78 31.64 -18.98
N LEU A 70 -13.10 30.95 -17.88
CA LEU A 70 -13.97 31.45 -16.82
C LEU A 70 -13.19 32.34 -15.85
N LYS A 71 -13.00 33.61 -16.22
CA LYS A 71 -12.26 34.58 -15.38
C LYS A 71 -13.06 35.14 -14.18
N SER A 72 -14.40 35.13 -14.18
CA SER A 72 -15.18 35.82 -13.11
C SER A 72 -15.98 34.91 -12.16
N THR A 73 -16.57 33.79 -12.62
CA THR A 73 -17.23 32.80 -11.73
C THR A 73 -16.24 31.84 -11.05
N GLY A 74 -14.98 31.89 -11.48
CA GLY A 74 -13.94 30.90 -11.17
C GLY A 74 -13.59 30.73 -9.69
N ARG A 75 -13.67 31.77 -8.84
CA ARG A 75 -13.22 31.63 -7.42
C ARG A 75 -14.09 30.70 -6.58
N ILE A 76 -15.41 30.81 -6.68
CA ILE A 76 -16.35 30.03 -5.86
C ILE A 76 -16.43 28.58 -6.37
N MET A 77 -16.42 28.41 -7.69
CA MET A 77 -16.38 27.08 -8.29
C MET A 77 -15.05 26.38 -8.00
N ARG A 78 -13.93 27.11 -8.07
CA ARG A 78 -12.60 26.60 -7.72
C ARG A 78 -12.53 26.15 -6.27
N THR A 79 -13.03 26.92 -5.29
CA THR A 79 -12.99 26.51 -3.87
C THR A 79 -13.87 25.30 -3.57
N LEU A 80 -15.07 25.21 -4.14
CA LEU A 80 -15.97 24.06 -3.95
C LEU A 80 -15.41 22.79 -4.61
N VAL A 81 -14.85 22.91 -5.81
CA VAL A 81 -14.24 21.80 -6.53
C VAL A 81 -12.93 21.37 -5.86
N HIS A 82 -12.11 22.30 -5.35
CA HIS A 82 -10.94 21.98 -4.53
C HIS A 82 -11.31 21.20 -3.28
N ARG A 83 -12.38 21.60 -2.57
CA ARG A 83 -12.85 20.87 -1.38
C ARG A 83 -13.33 19.46 -1.71
N ARG A 84 -14.06 19.29 -2.82
CA ARG A 84 -14.48 17.95 -3.27
C ARG A 84 -13.28 17.09 -3.66
N ALA A 85 -12.33 17.66 -4.38
CA ALA A 85 -11.09 17.00 -4.76
C ALA A 85 -10.28 16.56 -3.53
N LEU A 86 -10.10 17.47 -2.56
CA LEU A 86 -9.41 17.17 -1.31
C LEU A 86 -10.12 16.08 -0.51
N LYS A 87 -11.46 16.12 -0.43
CA LYS A 87 -12.26 15.08 0.26
C LYS A 87 -12.17 13.72 -0.45
N ALA A 88 -12.20 13.70 -1.77
CA ALA A 88 -12.04 12.47 -2.56
C ALA A 88 -10.64 11.87 -2.39
N SER A 89 -9.61 12.72 -2.44
CA SER A 89 -8.21 12.34 -2.21
C SER A 89 -8.01 11.81 -0.78
N ALA A 90 -8.55 12.50 0.23
CA ALA A 90 -8.48 12.05 1.62
C ALA A 90 -9.19 10.71 1.84
N ARG A 91 -10.36 10.50 1.20
CA ARG A 91 -11.07 9.21 1.25
C ARG A 91 -10.26 8.10 0.59
N SER A 92 -9.61 8.38 -0.54
CA SER A 92 -8.74 7.40 -1.22
C SER A 92 -7.53 7.03 -0.36
N ALA A 93 -6.93 8.00 0.31
CA ALA A 93 -5.83 7.82 1.25
C ALA A 93 -6.24 6.98 2.46
N LEU A 94 -7.42 7.23 3.05
CA LEU A 94 -7.94 6.43 4.15
C LEU A 94 -8.14 4.96 3.77
N TYR A 95 -8.66 4.69 2.56
CA TYR A 95 -8.78 3.33 2.07
C TYR A 95 -7.41 2.68 1.81
N ASN A 96 -6.45 3.43 1.27
CA ASN A 96 -5.09 2.93 1.09
C ASN A 96 -4.45 2.61 2.45
N PHE A 97 -4.58 3.52 3.42
CA PHE A 97 -4.06 3.36 4.78
C PHE A 97 -4.59 2.09 5.45
N SER A 98 -5.91 1.90 5.47
CA SER A 98 -6.51 0.75 6.16
C SER A 98 -6.12 -0.58 5.50
N ALA A 99 -6.09 -0.62 4.17
CA ALA A 99 -5.67 -1.80 3.45
C ALA A 99 -4.16 -2.08 3.59
N SER A 100 -3.32 -1.04 3.55
CA SER A 100 -1.87 -1.16 3.73
C SER A 100 -1.51 -1.58 5.15
N LEU A 101 -2.22 -1.08 6.14
CA LEU A 101 -2.06 -1.51 7.53
C LEU A 101 -2.45 -2.98 7.66
N ALA A 102 -3.59 -3.39 7.10
CA ALA A 102 -4.02 -4.79 7.12
C ALA A 102 -3.00 -5.72 6.43
N GLY A 103 -2.48 -5.32 5.27
CA GLY A 103 -1.47 -6.08 4.54
C GLY A 103 -0.16 -6.22 5.31
N ALA A 104 0.34 -5.13 5.88
CA ALA A 104 1.57 -5.13 6.68
C ALA A 104 1.40 -5.94 7.98
N SER A 105 0.30 -5.73 8.70
CA SER A 105 0.01 -6.46 9.95
C SER A 105 -0.20 -7.95 9.73
N ALA A 106 -0.79 -8.35 8.59
CA ALA A 106 -0.97 -9.76 8.25
C ALA A 106 0.36 -10.52 8.17
N VAL A 107 1.45 -9.85 7.80
CA VAL A 107 2.79 -10.46 7.72
C VAL A 107 3.58 -10.26 9.01
N LEU A 108 3.55 -9.06 9.57
CA LEU A 108 4.42 -8.67 10.70
C LEU A 108 3.94 -9.24 12.04
N LEU A 109 2.62 -9.32 12.30
CA LEU A 109 2.13 -9.85 13.58
C LEU A 109 2.44 -11.35 13.75
N PRO A 110 2.28 -12.22 12.74
CA PRO A 110 2.69 -13.62 12.89
C PRO A 110 4.20 -13.78 13.05
N SER A 111 4.99 -12.87 12.46
CA SER A 111 6.45 -12.89 12.59
C SER A 111 6.96 -12.59 14.01
N SER A 112 6.16 -11.92 14.85
CA SER A 112 6.52 -11.65 16.24
C SER A 112 6.39 -12.87 17.15
N ILE A 113 5.58 -13.87 16.76
CA ILE A 113 5.41 -15.12 17.51
C ILE A 113 6.54 -16.09 17.15
N SER A 114 6.78 -16.27 15.85
CA SER A 114 7.91 -17.05 15.35
C SER A 114 8.24 -16.63 13.93
N THR A 115 9.52 -16.63 13.62
CA THR A 115 10.05 -16.37 12.29
C THR A 115 9.42 -17.27 11.21
N ARG A 116 9.15 -18.55 11.54
CA ARG A 116 8.49 -19.49 10.60
C ARG A 116 7.05 -19.10 10.30
N PHE A 117 6.32 -18.59 11.30
CA PHE A 117 4.96 -18.10 11.10
C PHE A 117 4.94 -16.85 10.22
N GLY A 118 5.98 -16.02 10.22
CA GLY A 118 6.13 -14.91 9.26
C GLY A 118 6.14 -15.37 7.81
N PHE A 119 6.89 -16.43 7.48
CA PHE A 119 6.91 -17.00 6.12
C PHE A 119 5.57 -17.62 5.73
N TYR A 120 4.92 -18.36 6.64
CA TYR A 120 3.59 -18.91 6.38
C TYR A 120 2.54 -17.82 6.20
N ALA A 121 2.60 -16.77 7.00
CA ALA A 121 1.70 -15.63 6.88
C ALA A 121 1.89 -14.89 5.57
N LEU A 122 3.14 -14.74 5.09
CA LEU A 122 3.42 -14.18 3.77
C LEU A 122 2.81 -15.05 2.65
N ALA A 123 3.04 -16.36 2.68
CA ALA A 123 2.45 -17.27 1.70
C ALA A 123 0.92 -17.23 1.74
N ALA A 124 0.32 -17.23 2.93
CA ALA A 124 -1.12 -17.13 3.11
C ALA A 124 -1.67 -15.79 2.60
N ALA A 125 -1.02 -14.67 2.90
CA ALA A 125 -1.44 -13.34 2.47
C ALA A 125 -1.35 -13.17 0.95
N THR A 126 -0.30 -13.70 0.32
CA THR A 126 -0.15 -13.67 -1.15
C THR A 126 -1.19 -14.52 -1.86
N VAL A 127 -1.44 -15.73 -1.37
CA VAL A 127 -2.51 -16.62 -1.88
C VAL A 127 -3.88 -15.99 -1.68
N ALA A 128 -4.17 -15.46 -0.48
CA ALA A 128 -5.46 -14.83 -0.17
C ALA A 128 -5.69 -13.58 -1.02
N ALA A 129 -4.67 -12.74 -1.24
CA ALA A 129 -4.76 -11.58 -2.10
C ALA A 129 -5.01 -11.98 -3.57
N ALA A 130 -4.29 -12.97 -4.07
CA ALA A 130 -4.51 -13.50 -5.42
C ALA A 130 -5.92 -14.08 -5.58
N ALA A 131 -6.42 -14.83 -4.59
CA ALA A 131 -7.76 -15.41 -4.60
C ALA A 131 -8.86 -14.34 -4.55
N ALA A 132 -8.64 -13.27 -3.79
CA ALA A 132 -9.59 -12.16 -3.70
C ALA A 132 -9.66 -11.31 -4.98
N LEU A 133 -8.58 -11.30 -5.77
CA LEU A 133 -8.47 -10.53 -7.02
C LEU A 133 -8.94 -11.32 -8.25
N ALA A 134 -8.73 -12.63 -8.25
CA ALA A 134 -9.03 -13.49 -9.38
C ALA A 134 -10.52 -13.67 -9.59
N ARG A 135 -10.98 -13.54 -10.85
CA ARG A 135 -12.34 -13.93 -11.25
C ARG A 135 -12.38 -15.29 -11.93
N SER A 136 -11.22 -15.81 -12.33
CA SER A 136 -11.04 -17.10 -12.97
C SER A 136 -9.78 -17.80 -12.45
N PRO A 137 -9.68 -19.14 -12.57
CA PRO A 137 -8.49 -19.87 -12.15
C PRO A 137 -7.23 -19.51 -12.95
N ALA A 138 -7.37 -19.06 -14.21
CA ALA A 138 -6.25 -18.56 -15.00
C ALA A 138 -5.72 -17.22 -14.45
N GLU A 139 -6.63 -16.27 -14.18
CA GLU A 139 -6.27 -14.98 -13.55
C GLU A 139 -5.66 -15.17 -12.16
N PHE A 140 -6.09 -16.19 -11.41
CA PHE A 140 -5.49 -16.52 -10.11
C PHE A 140 -3.99 -16.84 -10.24
N GLY A 141 -3.61 -17.65 -11.23
CA GLY A 141 -2.20 -17.95 -11.49
C GLY A 141 -1.39 -16.70 -11.84
N GLU A 142 -1.95 -15.81 -12.67
CA GLU A 142 -1.32 -14.54 -13.03
C GLU A 142 -1.12 -13.63 -11.82
N TRP A 143 -2.16 -13.41 -11.02
CA TRP A 143 -2.08 -12.60 -9.80
C TRP A 143 -1.10 -13.20 -8.79
N LEU A 144 -1.11 -14.52 -8.61
CA LEU A 144 -0.21 -15.20 -7.70
C LEU A 144 1.25 -15.05 -8.14
N LEU A 145 1.53 -15.15 -9.44
CA LEU A 145 2.86 -14.89 -10.00
C LEU A 145 3.28 -13.43 -9.81
N MET A 146 2.42 -12.47 -10.15
CA MET A 146 2.75 -11.04 -10.04
C MET A 146 3.03 -10.63 -8.58
N ILE A 147 2.17 -11.06 -7.66
CA ILE A 147 2.32 -10.77 -6.23
C ILE A 147 3.55 -11.52 -5.68
N GLY A 148 3.73 -12.79 -6.05
CA GLY A 148 4.86 -13.61 -5.62
C GLY A 148 6.20 -13.05 -6.08
N ILE A 149 6.32 -12.64 -7.35
CA ILE A 149 7.52 -11.99 -7.88
C ILE A 149 7.78 -10.67 -7.16
N SER A 150 6.74 -9.85 -6.95
CA SER A 150 6.89 -8.57 -6.26
C SER A 150 7.36 -8.74 -4.81
N ALA A 151 6.77 -9.70 -4.08
CA ALA A 151 7.17 -10.05 -2.73
C ALA A 151 8.61 -10.63 -2.70
N GLY A 152 8.96 -11.46 -3.68
CA GLY A 152 10.30 -12.01 -3.84
C GLY A 152 11.36 -10.93 -4.09
N ILE A 153 11.07 -9.95 -4.96
CA ILE A 153 11.92 -8.79 -5.18
C ILE A 153 12.07 -7.98 -3.88
N GLY A 154 10.96 -7.67 -3.20
CA GLY A 154 10.99 -6.95 -1.93
C GLY A 154 11.84 -7.67 -0.89
N PHE A 155 11.70 -9.00 -0.80
CA PHE A 155 12.51 -9.85 0.06
C PHE A 155 14.00 -9.75 -0.30
N VAL A 156 14.38 -9.98 -1.56
CA VAL A 156 15.78 -9.88 -1.99
C VAL A 156 16.39 -8.52 -1.67
N VAL A 157 15.66 -7.43 -1.93
CA VAL A 157 16.13 -6.07 -1.62
C VAL A 157 16.38 -5.89 -0.12
N GLY A 158 15.46 -6.36 0.73
CA GLY A 158 15.63 -6.22 2.17
C GLY A 158 16.71 -7.11 2.78
N VAL A 159 17.02 -8.23 2.13
CA VAL A 159 18.17 -9.08 2.48
C VAL A 159 19.49 -8.39 2.11
N LEU A 160 19.56 -7.76 0.93
CA LEU A 160 20.77 -7.08 0.45
C LEU A 160 21.04 -5.77 1.20
N PHE A 161 19.98 -5.06 1.62
CA PHE A 161 20.07 -3.77 2.30
C PHE A 161 19.31 -3.80 3.64
N PRO A 162 19.83 -4.49 4.66
CA PRO A 162 19.16 -4.62 5.95
C PRO A 162 19.11 -3.26 6.65
N VAL A 163 17.89 -2.81 6.98
CA VAL A 163 17.65 -1.54 7.70
C VAL A 163 17.78 -1.71 9.22
N ALA A 164 17.59 -2.94 9.73
CA ALA A 164 17.82 -3.31 11.12
C ALA A 164 19.06 -4.23 11.23
N ALA A 165 20.09 -3.74 11.92
CA ALA A 165 21.33 -4.46 12.21
C ALA A 165 21.23 -5.26 13.50
#